data_AF-A0A1M3IH21-F1
#
_entry.id   AF-A0A1M3IH21-F1
#
_cell.length_a   1.000
_cell.length_b   1.000
_cell.length_c   1.000
_cell.angle_alpha   90.00
_cell.angle_beta   90.00
_cell.angle_gamma   90.00
#
_symmetry.space_group_name_H-M   'P 1'
#
loop_
_entity.id
_entity.type
_entity.pdbx_description
1 polymer ?
#
loop_
_entity_poly.entity_id
_entity_poly.type
_entity_poly.pdbx_seq_one_letter_code
_entity_poly.pdbx_strand_id
1 'polypeptide(L)'
;MPPKANHIKDVKPIQLKQAAAVLMKRRKIATKGEMAEKIKVTPYYYSKVINGETPLTQAFLDKFLKYARAASVNEILASKKPPKNMYEVIAEGLQNYMETRKVTQAELAQHLKTDQQILSRILHCKKKLFSPDMLLEILRLIKYKI
;
A
#
# COMPACT_ATOMS: atom_id res chain seq x y z
N MET A 1 -3.21 -11.08 -33.11
CA MET A 1 -2.09 -11.76 -32.40
C MET A 1 -2.21 -11.46 -30.92
N PRO A 2 -2.14 -12.45 -30.01
CA PRO A 2 -2.00 -12.15 -28.59
C PRO A 2 -0.65 -11.46 -28.35
N PRO A 3 -0.58 -10.47 -27.45
CA PRO A 3 0.67 -9.77 -27.16
C PRO A 3 1.71 -10.74 -26.59
N LYS A 4 2.93 -10.72 -27.14
CA LYS A 4 4.06 -11.50 -26.60
C LYS A 4 4.31 -11.06 -25.16
N ALA A 5 4.43 -12.02 -24.25
CA ALA A 5 4.69 -11.71 -22.85
C ALA A 5 6.09 -11.08 -22.70
N ASN A 6 6.14 -9.86 -22.16
CA ASN A 6 7.41 -9.21 -21.82
C ASN A 6 7.98 -9.88 -20.55
N HIS A 7 9.03 -10.67 -20.73
CA HIS A 7 9.75 -11.35 -19.65
C HIS A 7 10.78 -10.42 -19.02
N ILE A 8 10.83 -10.40 -17.69
CA ILE A 8 11.78 -9.59 -16.92
C ILE A 8 12.99 -10.45 -16.57
N LYS A 9 14.19 -9.96 -16.90
CA LYS A 9 15.46 -10.65 -16.60
C LYS A 9 16.18 -10.08 -15.37
N ASP A 10 15.87 -8.85 -14.99
CA ASP A 10 16.62 -8.10 -13.97
C ASP A 10 16.28 -8.51 -12.53
N VAL A 11 15.16 -9.20 -12.32
CA VAL A 11 14.74 -9.69 -11.00
C VAL A 11 15.04 -11.18 -10.89
N LYS A 12 15.98 -11.53 -10.02
CA LYS A 12 16.32 -12.95 -9.79
C LYS A 12 15.17 -13.64 -9.02
N PRO A 13 14.85 -14.92 -9.32
CA PRO A 13 13.80 -15.66 -8.60
C PRO A 13 13.98 -15.64 -7.07
N ILE A 14 15.23 -15.69 -6.59
CA ILE A 14 15.54 -15.63 -5.16
C ILE A 14 15.13 -14.30 -4.52
N GLN A 15 15.33 -13.18 -5.22
CA GLN A 15 14.94 -11.85 -4.73
C GLN A 15 13.42 -11.73 -4.67
N LEU A 16 12.72 -12.25 -5.69
CA LEU A 16 11.26 -12.26 -5.72
C LEU A 16 10.66 -13.12 -4.59
N LYS A 17 11.25 -14.29 -4.34
CA LYS A 17 10.87 -15.19 -3.24
C LYS A 17 11.07 -14.54 -1.87
N GLN A 18 12.20 -13.87 -1.66
CA GLN A 18 12.46 -13.12 -0.43
C GLN A 18 11.48 -11.96 -0.25
N ALA A 19 11.22 -11.18 -1.31
CA ALA A 19 10.27 -10.08 -1.28
C ALA A 19 8.85 -10.55 -0.96
N ALA A 20 8.44 -11.70 -1.53
CA ALA A 20 7.16 -12.34 -1.22
C ALA A 20 7.05 -12.72 0.26
N ALA A 21 8.09 -13.33 0.85
CA ALA A 21 8.09 -13.69 2.26
C ALA A 21 8.00 -12.45 3.18
N VAL A 22 8.75 -11.39 2.86
CA VAL A 22 8.69 -10.11 3.57
C VAL A 22 7.28 -9.51 3.50
N LEU A 23 6.67 -9.55 2.31
CA LEU A 23 5.34 -9.00 2.10
C LEU A 23 4.25 -9.78 2.83
N MET A 24 4.33 -11.13 2.82
CA MET A 24 3.41 -11.99 3.57
C MET A 24 3.47 -11.70 5.07
N LYS A 25 4.68 -11.58 5.64
CA LYS A 25 4.89 -11.23 7.06
C LYS A 25 4.29 -9.86 7.40
N ARG A 26 4.51 -8.86 6.55
CA ARG A 26 3.99 -7.48 6.75
C ARG A 26 2.47 -7.40 6.71
N ARG A 27 1.84 -8.16 5.81
CA ARG A 27 0.39 -8.11 5.56
C ARG A 27 -0.38 -9.16 6.36
N LYS A 28 0.29 -9.91 7.25
CA LYS A 28 -0.29 -11.03 8.03
C LYS A 28 -1.00 -12.05 7.13
N ILE A 29 -0.39 -12.36 5.99
CA ILE A 29 -0.89 -13.38 5.06
C ILE A 29 -0.31 -14.72 5.48
N ALA A 30 -1.18 -15.71 5.70
CA ALA A 30 -0.77 -17.02 6.20
C ALA A 30 -0.26 -17.93 5.07
N THR A 31 -0.85 -17.83 3.88
CA THR A 31 -0.59 -18.79 2.79
C THR A 31 -0.20 -18.14 1.46
N LYS A 32 0.52 -18.90 0.63
CA LYS A 32 0.79 -18.50 -0.77
C LYS A 32 -0.50 -18.36 -1.59
N GLY A 33 -1.54 -19.12 -1.24
CA GLY A 33 -2.86 -19.05 -1.89
C GLY A 33 -3.54 -17.71 -1.65
N GLU A 34 -3.63 -17.28 -0.39
CA GLU A 34 -4.14 -15.95 -0.04
C GLU A 34 -3.37 -14.83 -0.75
N MET A 35 -2.04 -14.95 -0.82
CA MET A 35 -1.21 -13.99 -1.53
C MET A 35 -1.53 -13.94 -3.03
N ALA A 36 -1.72 -15.10 -3.67
CA ALA A 36 -2.10 -15.21 -5.08
C ALA A 36 -3.47 -14.55 -5.36
N GLU A 37 -4.45 -14.78 -4.48
CA GLU A 37 -5.76 -14.13 -4.56
C GLU A 37 -5.65 -12.60 -4.45
N LYS A 38 -4.87 -12.09 -3.49
CA LYS A 38 -4.68 -10.64 -3.30
C LYS A 38 -4.06 -9.96 -4.51
N ILE A 39 -3.13 -10.62 -5.20
CA ILE A 39 -2.53 -10.08 -6.43
C ILE A 39 -3.31 -10.49 -7.70
N LYS A 40 -4.45 -11.17 -7.57
CA LYS A 40 -5.34 -11.61 -8.67
C LYS A 40 -4.63 -12.48 -9.70
N VAL A 41 -4.01 -13.56 -9.22
CA VAL A 41 -3.45 -14.65 -10.04
C VAL A 41 -3.83 -16.00 -9.44
N THR A 42 -3.67 -17.08 -10.20
CA THR A 42 -3.94 -18.43 -9.67
C THR A 42 -2.83 -18.84 -8.68
N PRO A 43 -3.14 -19.57 -7.60
CA PRO A 43 -2.14 -20.08 -6.66
C PRO A 43 -1.03 -20.90 -7.34
N TYR A 44 -1.40 -21.70 -8.35
CA TYR A 44 -0.47 -22.48 -9.15
C TYR A 44 0.53 -21.59 -9.90
N TYR A 45 0.03 -20.59 -10.64
CA TYR A 45 0.89 -19.66 -11.39
C TYR A 45 1.79 -18.85 -10.45
N TYR A 46 1.24 -18.39 -9.31
CA TYR A 46 2.02 -17.71 -8.28
C TYR A 46 3.18 -18.59 -7.79
N SER A 47 2.92 -19.84 -7.43
CA SER A 47 3.97 -20.74 -6.93
C SER A 47 5.07 -20.95 -7.96
N LYS A 48 4.70 -21.20 -9.23
CA LYS A 48 5.68 -21.38 -10.31
C LYS A 48 6.57 -20.17 -10.53
N VAL A 49 6.00 -18.97 -10.54
CA VAL A 49 6.76 -17.72 -10.74
C VAL A 49 7.67 -17.43 -9.53
N ILE A 50 7.16 -17.57 -8.30
CA ILE A 50 7.94 -17.33 -7.07
C ILE A 50 9.08 -18.35 -6.92
N ASN A 51 8.89 -19.60 -7.36
CA ASN A 51 9.92 -20.63 -7.31
C ASN A 51 10.93 -20.54 -8.48
N GLY A 52 10.68 -19.69 -9.49
CA GLY A 52 11.52 -19.58 -10.68
C GLY A 52 11.31 -20.69 -11.72
N GLU A 53 10.26 -21.50 -11.58
CA GLU A 53 9.88 -22.54 -12.54
C GLU A 53 9.23 -21.96 -13.81
N THR A 54 8.82 -20.69 -13.76
CA THR A 54 8.24 -19.97 -14.89
C THR A 54 8.82 -18.55 -14.95
N PRO A 55 9.18 -18.05 -16.14
CA PRO A 55 9.72 -16.71 -16.28
C PRO A 55 8.80 -15.63 -15.68
N LEU A 56 9.40 -14.68 -14.97
CA LEU A 56 8.70 -13.51 -14.46
C LEU A 56 8.20 -12.66 -15.64
N THR A 57 6.90 -12.38 -15.66
CA THR A 57 6.29 -11.49 -16.65
C THR A 57 6.09 -10.11 -16.06
N GLN A 58 6.08 -9.07 -16.92
CA GLN A 58 5.75 -7.71 -16.49
C GLN A 58 4.38 -7.63 -15.82
N ALA A 59 3.37 -8.32 -16.38
CA ALA A 59 2.03 -8.35 -15.81
C ALA A 59 1.99 -8.94 -14.39
N PHE A 60 2.80 -9.96 -14.10
CA PHE A 60 2.94 -10.48 -12.74
C PHE A 60 3.63 -9.48 -11.84
N LEU A 61 4.75 -8.90 -12.29
CA LEU A 61 5.51 -7.94 -11.49
C LEU A 61 4.66 -6.72 -11.14
N ASP A 62 3.93 -6.15 -12.09
CA ASP A 62 3.07 -4.99 -11.87
C ASP A 62 1.98 -5.29 -10.82
N LYS A 63 1.33 -6.45 -10.92
CA LYS A 63 0.33 -6.89 -9.92
C LYS A 63 0.97 -7.06 -8.54
N PHE A 64 2.15 -7.66 -8.49
CA PHE A 64 2.89 -7.90 -7.25
C PHE A 64 3.33 -6.59 -6.58
N LEU A 65 3.95 -5.68 -7.33
CA LEU A 65 4.41 -4.37 -6.87
C LEU A 65 3.24 -3.45 -6.47
N LYS A 66 2.15 -3.47 -7.24
CA LYS A 66 0.92 -2.72 -6.91
C LYS A 66 0.32 -3.16 -5.58
N TYR A 67 0.28 -4.47 -5.33
CA TYR A 67 -0.18 -4.97 -4.04
C TYR A 67 0.80 -4.67 -2.89
N ALA A 68 2.10 -4.79 -3.17
CA ALA A 68 3.15 -4.42 -2.24
C ALA A 68 3.16 -2.93 -1.89
N ARG A 69 2.62 -2.08 -2.79
CA ARG A 69 2.77 -0.62 -2.79
C ARG A 69 4.23 -0.21 -2.79
N ALA A 70 4.99 -0.79 -3.70
CA ALA A 70 6.42 -0.53 -3.88
C ALA A 70 6.70 -0.27 -5.36
N ALA A 71 7.67 0.59 -5.66
CA ALA A 71 8.15 0.86 -7.01
C ALA A 71 9.08 -0.26 -7.52
N SER A 72 9.72 -1.01 -6.63
CA SER A 72 10.60 -2.12 -7.02
C SER A 72 10.65 -3.26 -6.00
N VAL A 73 11.15 -4.43 -6.43
CA VAL A 73 11.42 -5.57 -5.54
C VAL A 73 12.46 -5.22 -4.49
N ASN A 74 13.47 -4.44 -4.86
CA ASN A 74 14.51 -3.97 -3.93
C ASN A 74 13.94 -3.09 -2.81
N GLU A 75 12.94 -2.25 -3.11
CA GLU A 75 12.25 -1.46 -2.09
C GLU A 75 11.48 -2.35 -1.10
N ILE A 76 10.88 -3.45 -1.56
CA ILE A 76 10.25 -4.44 -0.68
C ILE A 76 11.31 -5.06 0.24
N LEU A 77 12.48 -5.43 -0.30
CA LEU A 77 13.55 -6.05 0.47
C LEU A 77 14.21 -5.09 1.48
N ALA A 78 14.46 -3.84 1.09
CA ALA A 78 15.13 -2.83 1.92
C ALA A 78 14.23 -2.31 3.06
N SER A 79 12.92 -2.43 2.91
CA SER A 79 11.97 -1.85 3.84
C SER A 79 11.81 -2.70 5.14
N LYS A 80 11.56 -2.05 6.29
CA LYS A 80 11.12 -2.73 7.53
C LYS A 80 9.58 -2.75 7.66
N LYS A 81 8.88 -1.81 7.01
CA LYS A 81 7.40 -1.65 6.97
C LYS A 81 7.00 -1.11 5.60
N PRO A 82 5.91 -1.60 4.96
CA PRO A 82 5.53 -1.16 3.63
C PRO A 82 5.40 0.37 3.58
N PRO A 83 5.73 1.03 2.45
CA PRO A 83 5.52 2.46 2.31
C PRO A 83 4.06 2.76 2.61
N LYS A 84 3.83 3.66 3.57
CA LYS A 84 2.47 4.10 3.89
C LYS A 84 1.96 4.83 2.66
N ASN A 85 0.76 4.50 2.21
CA ASN A 85 0.16 5.32 1.15
C ASN A 85 -0.14 6.71 1.73
N MET A 86 -0.28 7.73 0.87
CA MET A 86 -0.55 9.11 1.31
C MET A 86 -1.72 9.19 2.31
N TYR A 87 -2.75 8.36 2.13
CA TYR A 87 -3.92 8.32 3.01
C TYR A 87 -3.60 7.78 4.41
N GLU A 88 -2.75 6.76 4.52
CA GLU A 88 -2.27 6.22 5.80
C GLU A 88 -1.39 7.25 6.51
N VAL A 89 -0.58 8.00 5.76
CA VAL A 89 0.21 9.12 6.31
C VAL A 89 -0.70 10.23 6.83
N ILE A 90 -1.73 10.59 6.05
CA ILE A 90 -2.74 11.57 6.46
C ILE A 90 -3.48 11.11 7.71
N ALA A 91 -4.00 9.87 7.72
CA ALA A 91 -4.76 9.34 8.84
C ALA A 91 -3.94 9.32 10.14
N GLU A 92 -2.70 8.82 10.07
CA GLU A 92 -1.78 8.82 11.21
C GLU A 92 -1.39 10.24 11.63
N GLY A 93 -1.11 11.12 10.69
CA GLY A 93 -0.79 12.52 10.98
C GLY A 93 -1.94 13.24 11.70
N LEU A 94 -3.18 12.98 11.28
CA LEU A 94 -4.37 13.53 11.94
C LEU A 94 -4.59 12.92 13.33
N GLN A 95 -4.36 11.62 13.51
CA GLN A 95 -4.41 10.98 14.84
C GLN A 95 -3.36 11.58 15.78
N ASN A 96 -2.12 11.73 15.32
CA ASN A 96 -1.04 12.34 16.10
C ASN A 96 -1.36 13.80 16.43
N TYR A 97 -1.94 14.55 15.49
CA TYR A 97 -2.38 15.93 15.74
C TYR A 97 -3.44 15.97 16.85
N MET A 98 -4.45 15.09 16.79
CA MET A 98 -5.50 14.97 17.82
C MET A 98 -4.92 14.67 19.20
N GLU A 99 -4.01 13.71 19.28
CA GLU A 99 -3.34 13.32 20.52
C GLU A 99 -2.48 14.46 21.09
N THR A 100 -1.67 15.09 20.24
CA THR A 100 -0.74 16.16 20.66
C THR A 100 -1.47 17.42 21.11
N ARG A 101 -2.56 17.78 20.40
CA ARG A 101 -3.36 18.97 20.70
C ARG A 101 -4.50 18.70 21.68
N LYS A 102 -4.70 17.44 22.09
CA LYS A 102 -5.83 16.98 22.92
C LYS A 102 -7.19 17.42 22.35
N VAL A 103 -7.33 17.38 21.03
CA VAL A 103 -8.58 17.71 20.35
C VAL A 103 -9.36 16.45 20.00
N THR A 104 -10.68 16.52 20.15
CA THR A 104 -11.61 15.46 19.77
C THR A 104 -11.80 15.40 18.26
N GLN A 105 -12.34 14.28 17.79
CA GLN A 105 -12.66 14.13 16.37
C GLN A 105 -13.73 15.13 15.91
N ALA A 106 -14.66 15.53 16.78
CA ALA A 106 -15.70 16.49 16.46
C ALA A 106 -15.10 17.89 16.24
N GLU A 107 -14.18 18.32 17.11
CA GLU A 107 -13.47 19.60 17.00
C GLU A 107 -12.59 19.63 15.74
N LEU A 108 -11.88 18.54 15.43
CA LEU A 108 -11.10 18.44 14.21
C LEU A 108 -11.98 18.47 12.95
N ALA A 109 -13.16 17.84 12.99
CA ALA A 109 -14.10 17.86 11.87
C ALA A 109 -14.62 19.27 11.60
N GLN A 110 -14.97 20.02 12.64
CA GLN A 110 -15.36 21.42 12.52
C GLN A 110 -14.22 22.27 11.95
N HIS A 111 -12.99 22.09 12.43
CA HIS A 111 -11.82 22.81 11.93
C HIS A 111 -11.56 22.55 10.44
N LEU A 112 -11.71 21.30 10.00
CA LEU A 112 -11.58 20.88 8.60
C LEU A 112 -12.84 21.13 7.76
N LYS A 113 -13.85 21.81 8.32
CA LYS A 113 -15.14 22.11 7.67
C LYS A 113 -15.78 20.87 7.05
N THR A 114 -15.80 19.77 7.80
CA THR A 114 -16.34 18.48 7.37
C THR A 114 -17.22 17.84 8.41
N ASP A 115 -17.99 16.85 7.98
CA ASP A 115 -18.77 16.01 8.87
C ASP A 115 -17.87 15.01 9.64
N GLN A 116 -18.22 14.75 10.90
CA GLN A 116 -17.49 13.84 11.78
C GLN A 116 -17.45 12.40 11.24
N GLN A 117 -18.50 11.93 10.55
CA GLN A 117 -18.52 10.61 9.91
C GLN A 117 -17.56 10.55 8.73
N ILE A 118 -17.42 11.63 7.96
CA ILE A 118 -16.44 11.72 6.87
C ILE A 118 -15.03 11.64 7.45
N LEU A 119 -14.74 12.41 8.50
CA LEU A 119 -13.45 12.36 9.18
C LEU A 119 -13.16 10.97 9.77
N SER A 120 -14.15 10.32 10.39
CA SER A 120 -14.02 8.93 10.88
C SER A 120 -13.59 7.99 9.76
N ARG A 121 -14.24 8.10 8.59
CA ARG A 121 -13.90 7.27 7.43
C ARG A 121 -12.51 7.57 6.88
N ILE A 122 -12.05 8.82 6.94
CA ILE A 122 -10.67 9.21 6.58
C ILE A 122 -9.67 8.57 7.55
N LEU A 123 -9.88 8.70 8.86
CA LEU A 123 -9.02 8.13 9.90
C LEU A 123 -8.93 6.60 9.80
N HIS A 124 -10.03 5.93 9.41
CA HIS A 124 -10.03 4.49 9.17
C HIS A 124 -9.62 4.06 7.75
N CYS A 125 -9.11 4.98 6.93
CA CYS A 125 -8.72 4.73 5.53
C CYS A 125 -9.84 4.11 4.66
N LYS A 126 -11.11 4.35 5.01
CA LYS A 126 -12.29 3.79 4.32
C LYS A 126 -12.81 4.70 3.18
N LYS A 127 -12.39 5.96 3.09
CA LYS A 127 -12.85 6.91 2.05
C LYS A 127 -11.71 7.82 1.58
N LYS A 128 -11.64 8.08 0.27
CA LYS A 128 -10.65 8.97 -0.38
C LYS A 128 -11.19 10.38 -0.67
N LEU A 129 -12.32 10.76 -0.08
CA LEU A 129 -12.98 12.01 -0.40
C LEU A 129 -12.41 13.13 0.45
N PHE A 130 -11.48 13.87 -0.13
CA PHE A 130 -10.99 15.16 0.35
C PHE A 130 -11.47 16.22 -0.64
N SER A 131 -12.05 17.31 -0.15
CA SER A 131 -12.07 18.54 -0.94
C SER A 131 -10.64 19.09 -1.06
N PRO A 132 -10.28 19.82 -2.13
CA PRO A 132 -8.96 20.43 -2.26
C PRO A 132 -8.56 21.28 -1.04
N ASP A 133 -9.50 22.08 -0.52
CA ASP A 133 -9.29 22.92 0.66
C ASP A 133 -9.02 22.09 1.92
N MET A 134 -9.79 21.02 2.12
CA MET A 134 -9.57 20.10 3.24
C MET A 134 -8.19 19.46 3.14
N LEU A 135 -7.80 18.99 1.95
CA LEU A 135 -6.51 18.33 1.77
C LEU A 135 -5.34 19.29 2.08
N LEU A 136 -5.42 20.52 1.60
CA LEU A 136 -4.41 21.55 1.90
C LEU A 136 -4.30 21.80 3.41
N GLU A 137 -5.42 21.93 4.09
CA GLU A 137 -5.42 22.17 5.53
C GLU A 137 -4.88 20.96 6.31
N ILE A 138 -5.28 19.74 5.93
CA ILE A 138 -4.72 18.51 6.49
C ILE A 138 -3.19 18.48 6.34
N LEU A 139 -2.67 18.78 5.14
CA LEU A 139 -1.22 18.77 4.89
C LEU A 139 -0.48 19.78 5.77
N ARG A 140 -1.08 20.95 6.05
CA ARG A 140 -0.55 21.93 7.01
C ARG A 140 -0.55 21.39 8.44
N LEU A 141 -1.65 20.80 8.89
CA LEU A 141 -1.78 20.26 10.26
C LEU A 141 -0.75 19.17 10.54
N ILE A 142 -0.50 18.29 9.56
CA ILE A 142 0.47 17.19 9.71
C ILE A 142 1.91 17.60 9.38
N LYS A 143 2.14 18.89 9.06
CA LYS A 143 3.45 19.45 8.65
C LYS A 143 4.11 18.66 7.53
N TYR A 144 3.33 18.18 6.56
CA TYR A 144 3.87 17.44 5.42
C TYR A 144 4.69 18.39 4.56
N LYS A 145 6.00 18.16 4.44
CA LYS A 145 6.85 18.90 3.51
C LYS A 145 6.61 18.36 2.09
N ILE A 146 6.06 19.22 1.23
CA ILE A 146 5.93 18.98 -0.22
C ILE A 146 7.30 19.13 -0.86
#